data_AF-A0A1C6B9F5-F1
#
_entry.id   AF-A0A1C6B9F5-F1
#
_cell.length_a   1.000
_cell.length_b   1.000
_cell.length_c   1.000
_cell.angle_alpha   90.00
_cell.angle_beta   90.00
_cell.angle_gamma   90.00
#
_symmetry.space_group_name_H-M   'P 1'
#
loop_
_entity.id
_entity.type
_entity.pdbx_description
1 polymer ?
#
loop_
_entity_poly.entity_id
_entity_poly.type
_entity_poly.pdbx_seq_one_letter_code
_entity_poly.pdbx_strand_id
1 'polypeptide(L)' 'MKLDIKRIRKEKGISQEELAEKSGVSRPTISNLENNPDAVTTTDTLQKIALALDVKVSDFLSP' A
#
# COMPACT_ATOMS: atom_id res chain seq x y z
N MET A 1 -2.22 -2.47 -15.80
CA MET A 1 -1.40 -2.55 -14.56
C MET A 1 -1.50 -1.27 -13.76
N LYS A 2 -2.34 -1.31 -12.74
CA LYS A 2 -2.50 -0.25 -11.73
C LYS A 2 -2.13 -0.80 -10.37
N LEU A 3 -1.64 0.05 -9.47
CA LEU A 3 -1.40 -0.32 -8.08
C LEU A 3 -2.74 -0.41 -7.32
N ASP A 4 -2.97 -1.52 -6.62
CA ASP A 4 -4.18 -1.78 -5.83
C ASP A 4 -3.85 -2.22 -4.40
N ILE A 5 -3.21 -1.32 -3.66
CA ILE A 5 -2.89 -1.49 -2.23
C ILE A 5 -4.18 -1.53 -1.39
N LYS A 6 -5.19 -0.75 -1.80
CA LYS A 6 -6.45 -0.57 -1.07
C LYS A 6 -7.23 -1.86 -0.93
N ARG A 7 -7.27 -2.67 -1.99
CA ARG A 7 -7.93 -4.00 -1.97
C ARG A 7 -7.29 -4.89 -0.90
N ILE A 8 -5.97 -5.07 -0.95
CA ILE A 8 -5.24 -5.93 0.00
C ILE A 8 -5.40 -5.42 1.44
N ARG A 9 -5.26 -4.11 1.66
CA ARG A 9 -5.46 -3.54 3.00
C ARG A 9 -6.84 -3.87 3.56
N LYS A 10 -7.88 -3.74 2.74
CA LYS A 10 -9.26 -4.07 3.14
C LYS A 10 -9.46 -5.57 3.39
N GLU A 11 -8.86 -6.44 2.57
CA GLU A 11 -8.87 -7.90 2.78
C GLU A 11 -8.21 -8.28 4.12
N LYS A 12 -7.17 -7.56 4.52
CA LYS A 12 -6.50 -7.72 5.83
C LYS A 12 -7.27 -7.08 6.99
N GLY A 13 -8.35 -6.34 6.73
CA GLY A 13 -9.21 -5.75 7.76
C GLY A 13 -8.62 -4.56 8.51
N ILE A 14 -7.50 -3.99 8.05
CA ILE A 14 -6.79 -2.92 8.77
C ILE A 14 -7.12 -1.53 8.22
N SER A 15 -7.01 -0.50 9.06
CA SER A 15 -7.23 0.90 8.66
C SER A 15 -6.01 1.48 7.94
N GLN A 16 -6.17 2.65 7.29
CA GLN A 16 -5.02 3.39 6.72
C GLN A 16 -4.04 3.86 7.81
N GLU A 17 -4.56 4.16 9.01
CA GLU A 17 -3.76 4.57 10.17
C GLU A 17 -2.91 3.39 10.65
N GLU A 18 -3.53 2.22 10.80
CA GLU A 18 -2.86 1.01 11.22
C GLU A 18 -1.79 0.57 10.19
N LEU A 19 -2.07 0.71 8.89
CA LEU A 19 -1.06 0.46 7.86
C LEU A 19 0.10 1.46 7.95
N ALA A 20 -0.17 2.72 8.30
CA ALA A 20 0.87 3.73 8.49
C ALA A 20 1.79 3.37 9.66
N GLU A 21 1.22 3.00 10.80
CA GLU A 21 1.94 2.55 11.99
C GLU A 21 2.80 1.31 11.69
N LYS A 22 2.25 0.31 11.00
CA LYS A 22 2.97 -0.94 10.67
C LYS A 22 4.08 -0.75 9.63
N SER A 23 3.87 0.11 8.62
CA SER A 23 4.81 0.30 7.51
C SER A 23 5.85 1.40 7.75
N GLY A 24 5.60 2.29 8.72
CA GLY A 24 6.37 3.51 8.89
C GLY A 24 6.21 4.53 7.74
N VAL A 25 5.22 4.32 6.87
CA VAL A 25 4.86 5.24 5.79
C VAL A 25 3.74 6.15 6.28
N SER A 26 3.79 7.44 5.95
CA SER A 26 2.77 8.37 6.42
C SER A 26 1.37 7.99 5.91
N ARG A 27 0.35 8.13 6.76
CA ARG A 27 -1.04 7.90 6.39
C ARG A 27 -1.50 8.74 5.17
N PRO A 28 -1.09 10.01 5.00
CA PRO A 28 -1.32 10.75 3.75
C PRO A 28 -0.69 10.10 2.52
N THR A 29 0.54 9.59 2.62
CA THR A 29 1.20 8.86 1.52
C THR A 29 0.42 7.60 1.15
N ILE A 30 -0.01 6.81 2.14
CA ILE A 30 -0.85 5.63 1.91
C ILE A 30 -2.16 6.03 1.22
N SER A 31 -2.84 7.06 1.71
CA SER A 31 -4.08 7.56 1.11
C SER A 31 -3.87 8.00 -0.36
N ASN A 32 -2.75 8.67 -0.64
CA ASN A 32 -2.39 9.08 -2.00
C ASN A 32 -2.19 7.85 -2.90
N LEU A 33 -1.43 6.85 -2.46
CA LEU A 33 -1.19 5.62 -3.23
C LEU A 33 -2.46 4.80 -3.46
N GLU A 34 -3.40 4.80 -2.52
CA GLU A 34 -4.67 4.08 -2.63
C GLU A 34 -5.69 4.74 -3.57
N ASN A 35 -5.60 6.06 -3.76
CA ASN A 35 -6.57 6.82 -4.55
C ASN A 35 -5.99 7.30 -5.89
N ASN A 36 -4.66 7.30 -6.04
CA ASN A 36 -3.95 7.65 -7.27
C ASN A 36 -3.11 6.45 -7.73
N PRO A 37 -3.68 5.52 -8.52
CA PRO A 37 -2.99 4.29 -8.92
C PRO A 37 -1.75 4.52 -9.80
N ASP A 38 -1.65 5.70 -10.41
CA ASP A 38 -0.52 6.15 -11.23
C ASP A 38 0.50 6.99 -10.42
N ALA A 39 0.34 7.09 -9.10
CA ALA A 39 1.26 7.84 -8.25
C ALA A 39 2.67 7.25 -8.31
N VAL A 40 3.64 8.10 -8.69
CA VAL A 40 5.05 7.75 -8.65
C VAL A 40 5.50 7.68 -7.19
N THR A 41 6.11 6.56 -6.82
CA THR A 41 6.69 6.35 -5.50
C THR A 41 7.96 5.52 -5.59
N THR A 42 8.67 5.38 -4.48
CA THR A 42 9.90 4.59 -4.42
C THR A 42 9.61 3.11 -4.21
N THR A 43 10.51 2.25 -4.71
CA THR A 43 10.48 0.82 -4.42
C THR A 43 10.53 0.54 -2.92
N ASP A 44 11.28 1.33 -2.15
CA ASP A 44 11.35 1.24 -0.69
C ASP A 44 9.97 1.46 -0.03
N THR A 45 9.21 2.47 -0.47
CA THR A 45 7.86 2.73 0.05
C THR A 45 6.93 1.56 -0.23
N LEU A 46 6.95 1.03 -1.46
CA LEU A 46 6.16 -0.15 -1.83
C LEU A 46 6.57 -1.37 -1.01
N GLN A 47 7.87 -1.56 -0.78
CA GLN A 47 8.38 -2.70 -0.01
C GLN A 47 7.96 -2.61 1.47
N LYS A 48 8.02 -1.44 2.09
CA LYS A 48 7.52 -1.20 3.45
C LYS A 48 6.03 -1.52 3.59
N ILE A 49 5.21 -1.07 2.64
CA ILE A 49 3.77 -1.36 2.62
C ILE A 49 3.52 -2.85 2.40
N ALA A 50 4.25 -3.50 1.50
CA ALA A 50 4.12 -4.93 1.23
C ALA A 50 4.48 -5.78 2.45
N LEU A 51 5.58 -5.45 3.13
CA LEU A 51 5.98 -6.08 4.39
C LEU A 51 4.92 -5.89 5.48
N ALA A 52 4.36 -4.69 5.63
CA ALA A 52 3.32 -4.41 6.62
C ALA A 52 2.00 -5.15 6.34
N LEU A 53 1.72 -5.46 5.08
CA LEU A 53 0.54 -6.23 4.65
C LEU A 53 0.80 -7.73 4.56
N ASP A 54 2.05 -8.18 4.78
CA ASP A 54 2.48 -9.57 4.63
C ASP A 54 2.15 -10.11 3.22
N VAL A 55 2.62 -9.39 2.19
CA VAL A 55 2.46 -9.70 0.76
C VAL A 55 3.72 -9.32 -0.01
N LYS A 56 3.80 -9.67 -1.30
CA LYS A 56 4.84 -9.19 -2.21
C LYS A 56 4.40 -7.91 -2.90
N VAL A 57 5.35 -7.08 -3.32
CA VAL A 57 5.07 -5.87 -4.13
C VAL A 57 4.31 -6.21 -5.43
N SER A 58 4.56 -7.38 -6.00
CA SER A 58 3.84 -7.89 -7.18
C SER A 58 2.35 -8.06 -6.95
N ASP A 59 1.91 -8.27 -5.71
CA ASP A 59 0.50 -8.54 -5.39
C ASP A 59 -0.34 -7.26 -5.48
N PHE A 60 0.30 -6.08 -5.48
CA PHE A 60 -0.36 -4.81 -5.76
C PHE A 60 -0.76 -4.64 -7.23
N LEU A 61 -0.31 -5.52 -8.11
CA LEU A 61 -0.56 -5.39 -9.54
C LEU A 61 -1.89 -6.05 -9.89
N SER A 62 -2.88 -5.22 -10.23
CA SER A 62 -4.13 -5.67 -10.84
C SER A 62 -4.06 -5.50 -12.37
N PRO A 63 -4.67 -6.42 -13.16
CA PRO A 63 -4.74 -6.32 -14.61
C PRO A 63 -5.24 -4.94 -15.08
#